data_AF-A0A1J3FHP2-F1
#
_entry.id   AF-A0A1J3FHP2-F1
#
_cell.length_a   1.000
_cell.length_b   1.000
_cell.length_c   1.000
_cell.angle_alpha   90.00
_cell.angle_beta   90.00
_cell.angle_gamma   90.00
#
_symmetry.space_group_name_H-M   'P 1'
#
loop_
_entity.id
_entity.type
_entity.pdbx_description
1 polymer ?
#
loop_
_entity_poly.entity_id
_entity_poly.type
_entity_poly.pdbx_seq_one_letter_code
_entity_poly.pdbx_strand_id
1 'polypeptide(L)'
;QTSEHEAYELFRTAFMSNDFKQTSQKENVDDLEDTESQEEIEFRKKLEDAETTLYSTCENYTKVSAIMGLYRIKVKSGMSENYFDQLLMLVSDMLPRDNVLPKSTDQMKKFLKVFGFGYDIIHANKNDCILYRNEYKELVSCPRCTDSR
;
A
#
# COMPACT_ATOMS: atom_id res chain seq x y z
N GLN A 1 -13.67 -10.17 -21.55
CA GLN A 1 -13.82 -9.48 -20.27
C GLN A 1 -13.23 -10.39 -19.21
N THR A 2 -12.04 -10.01 -18.76
CA THR A 2 -10.92 -10.85 -18.38
C THR A 2 -10.70 -10.78 -16.87
N SER A 3 -10.01 -11.77 -16.29
CA SER A 3 -9.64 -11.90 -14.87
C SER A 3 -9.25 -10.59 -14.14
N GLU A 4 -8.72 -9.60 -14.87
CA GLU A 4 -8.34 -8.29 -14.34
C GLU A 4 -9.53 -7.42 -13.93
N HIS A 5 -10.65 -7.47 -14.64
CA HIS A 5 -11.88 -6.74 -14.27
C HIS A 5 -12.47 -7.31 -12.97
N GLU A 6 -12.45 -8.63 -12.80
CA GLU A 6 -12.87 -9.27 -11.54
C GLU A 6 -11.93 -8.88 -10.38
N ALA A 7 -10.61 -8.84 -10.63
CA ALA A 7 -9.63 -8.37 -9.65
C ALA A 7 -9.83 -6.89 -9.28
N TYR A 8 -10.16 -6.05 -10.26
CA TYR A 8 -10.50 -4.64 -10.05
C TYR A 8 -11.75 -4.50 -9.18
N GLU A 9 -12.83 -5.22 -9.47
CA GLU A 9 -14.07 -5.14 -8.68
C GLU A 9 -13.89 -5.66 -7.24
N LEU A 10 -13.10 -6.73 -7.07
CA LEU A 10 -12.68 -7.21 -5.75
C LEU A 10 -11.88 -6.13 -4.99
N PHE A 11 -10.89 -5.54 -5.64
CA PHE A 11 -10.05 -4.50 -5.05
C PHE A 11 -10.86 -3.25 -4.70
N ARG A 12 -11.72 -2.80 -5.61
CA ARG A 12 -12.62 -1.65 -5.45
C ARG A 12 -13.54 -1.85 -4.25
N THR A 13 -14.22 -2.99 -4.21
CA THR A 13 -15.15 -3.32 -3.13
C THR A 13 -14.43 -3.37 -1.77
N ALA A 14 -13.26 -4.01 -1.71
CA ALA A 14 -12.52 -4.23 -0.47
C ALA A 14 -11.81 -2.98 0.07
N PHE A 15 -11.27 -2.12 -0.80
CA PHE A 15 -10.35 -1.05 -0.40
C PHE A 15 -10.82 0.37 -0.75
N MET A 16 -11.70 0.57 -1.74
CA MET A 16 -12.07 1.92 -2.22
C MET A 16 -13.43 2.40 -1.70
N SER A 17 -14.27 1.51 -1.18
CA SER A 17 -15.62 1.85 -0.69
C SER A 17 -15.68 2.73 0.57
N ASN A 18 -14.55 3.02 1.22
CA ASN A 18 -14.52 3.74 2.52
C ASN A 18 -13.92 5.15 2.50
N ASP A 19 -13.31 5.61 1.40
CA ASP A 19 -12.61 6.90 1.35
C ASP A 19 -13.04 7.76 0.14
N PHE A 20 -14.28 8.25 0.10
CA PHE A 20 -14.56 9.59 -0.45
C PHE A 20 -15.99 10.06 -0.13
N LYS A 21 -16.10 11.18 0.60
CA LYS A 21 -17.32 11.99 0.60
C LYS A 21 -17.51 12.60 -0.79
N GLN A 22 -18.67 12.32 -1.38
CA GLN A 22 -19.38 13.05 -2.44
C GLN A 22 -18.67 14.25 -3.09
N THR A 23 -18.59 14.20 -4.41
CA THR A 23 -18.98 15.37 -5.21
C THR A 23 -19.88 14.91 -6.37
N SER A 24 -21.16 15.24 -6.26
CA SER A 24 -22.23 15.21 -7.26
C SER A 24 -21.79 15.94 -8.55
N GLN A 25 -22.29 15.77 -9.78
CA GLN A 25 -23.54 15.21 -10.31
C GLN A 25 -23.44 15.31 -11.86
N LYS A 26 -23.93 14.32 -12.62
CA LYS A 26 -25.05 14.45 -13.60
C LYS A 26 -25.20 13.20 -14.46
N GLU A 27 -26.40 12.63 -14.39
CA GLU A 27 -26.93 11.61 -15.29
C GLU A 27 -27.12 12.15 -16.72
N ASN A 28 -26.87 11.31 -17.72
CA ASN A 28 -27.76 11.14 -18.88
C ASN A 28 -27.50 9.77 -19.55
N VAL A 29 -28.58 9.26 -20.15
CA VAL A 29 -28.82 7.90 -20.65
C VAL A 29 -28.28 7.72 -22.09
N ASP A 30 -28.07 6.46 -22.49
CA ASP A 30 -27.69 5.92 -23.81
C ASP A 30 -26.21 6.03 -24.22
N ASP A 31 -25.42 4.98 -23.94
CA ASP A 31 -25.00 3.99 -24.95
C ASP A 31 -24.30 2.81 -24.27
N LEU A 32 -24.51 1.59 -24.77
CA LEU A 32 -23.82 0.37 -24.34
C LEU A 32 -22.42 0.33 -24.95
N GLU A 33 -21.52 1.18 -24.45
CA GLU A 33 -20.09 1.00 -24.65
C GLU A 33 -19.44 0.63 -23.32
N ASP A 34 -18.66 -0.46 -23.35
CA ASP A 34 -17.78 -0.99 -22.32
C ASP A 34 -16.62 0.00 -22.07
N THR A 35 -16.93 1.25 -21.74
CA THR A 35 -15.92 2.26 -21.43
C THR A 35 -15.43 1.99 -20.01
N GLU A 36 -14.27 1.32 -19.91
CA GLU A 36 -13.54 1.20 -18.66
C GLU A 36 -13.48 2.56 -17.96
N SER A 37 -13.85 2.57 -16.69
CA SER A 37 -13.76 3.79 -15.90
C SER A 37 -12.31 4.26 -15.83
N GLN A 38 -12.10 5.58 -15.73
CA GLN A 38 -10.76 6.15 -15.52
C GLN A 38 -10.04 5.51 -14.31
N GLU A 39 -10.80 5.11 -13.29
CA GLU A 39 -10.32 4.41 -12.09
C GLU A 39 -9.77 3.00 -12.41
N GLU A 40 -10.45 2.26 -13.29
CA GLU A 40 -10.05 0.91 -13.72
C GLU A 40 -8.76 0.96 -14.56
N ILE A 41 -8.66 1.93 -15.46
CA ILE A 41 -7.44 2.16 -16.27
C ILE A 41 -6.25 2.48 -15.36
N GLU A 42 -6.46 3.30 -14.32
CA GLU A 42 -5.41 3.62 -13.34
C GLU A 42 -5.01 2.41 -12.49
N PHE A 43 -5.97 1.58 -12.10
CA PHE A 43 -5.71 0.35 -11.36
C PHE A 43 -4.87 -0.62 -12.22
N ARG A 44 -5.26 -0.86 -13.47
CA ARG A 44 -4.50 -1.75 -14.37
C ARG A 44 -3.08 -1.27 -14.59
N LYS A 45 -2.85 0.04 -14.79
CA LYS A 45 -1.50 0.60 -14.89
C LYS A 45 -0.65 0.35 -13.64
N LYS A 46 -1.26 0.43 -12.45
CA LYS A 46 -0.56 0.11 -11.18
C LYS A 46 -0.25 -1.38 -11.10
N LEU A 47 -1.17 -2.25 -11.52
CA LEU A 47 -0.96 -3.68 -11.54
C LEU A 47 0.18 -4.07 -12.50
N GLU A 48 0.18 -3.52 -13.71
CA GLU A 48 1.27 -3.71 -14.68
C GLU A 48 2.62 -3.27 -14.09
N ASP A 49 2.70 -2.09 -13.45
CA ASP A 49 3.92 -1.63 -12.76
C ASP A 49 4.37 -2.59 -11.66
N ALA A 50 3.45 -3.18 -10.90
CA ALA A 50 3.77 -4.13 -9.84
C ALA A 50 4.31 -5.47 -10.37
N GLU A 51 3.78 -5.93 -11.49
CA GLU A 51 4.16 -7.19 -12.13
C GLU A 51 5.43 -7.07 -12.99
N THR A 52 5.91 -5.86 -13.27
CA THR A 52 7.22 -5.68 -13.92
C THR A 52 8.32 -6.45 -13.20
N THR A 53 9.26 -7.01 -13.96
CA THR A 53 10.44 -7.65 -13.41
C THR A 53 11.29 -6.63 -12.64
N LEU A 54 12.02 -7.07 -11.62
CA LEU A 54 12.85 -6.17 -10.81
C LEU A 54 13.92 -5.42 -11.63
N TYR A 55 14.37 -6.05 -12.73
CA TYR A 55 15.20 -5.53 -13.80
C TYR A 55 15.03 -6.45 -15.02
N SER A 56 15.46 -6.03 -16.20
CA SER A 56 15.16 -6.70 -17.49
C SER A 56 15.49 -8.19 -17.57
N THR A 57 16.55 -8.65 -16.90
CA THR A 57 16.98 -10.06 -16.88
C THR A 57 16.61 -10.81 -15.59
N CYS A 58 15.76 -10.22 -14.74
CA CYS A 58 15.36 -10.85 -13.48
C CYS A 58 14.21 -11.86 -13.70
N GLU A 59 14.53 -13.16 -13.65
CA GLU A 59 13.52 -14.23 -13.80
C GLU A 59 12.78 -14.55 -12.50
N ASN A 60 13.41 -14.27 -11.35
CA ASN A 60 12.94 -14.75 -10.04
C ASN A 60 12.06 -13.74 -9.28
N TYR A 61 12.15 -12.44 -9.61
CA TYR A 61 11.48 -11.39 -8.84
C TYR A 61 10.81 -10.36 -9.73
N THR A 62 9.56 -10.06 -9.40
CA THR A 62 8.85 -8.87 -9.85
C THR A 62 9.07 -7.73 -8.85
N LYS A 63 8.71 -6.51 -9.23
CA LYS A 63 8.78 -5.33 -8.36
C LYS A 63 8.01 -5.55 -7.05
N VAL A 64 6.78 -6.06 -7.14
CA VAL A 64 5.95 -6.33 -5.95
C VAL A 64 6.55 -7.44 -5.09
N SER A 65 7.05 -8.54 -5.67
CA SER A 65 7.58 -9.65 -4.88
C SER A 65 8.89 -9.28 -4.18
N ALA A 66 9.74 -8.49 -4.82
CA ALA A 66 10.96 -7.94 -4.23
C ALA A 66 10.64 -6.99 -3.06
N ILE A 67 9.76 -6.01 -3.26
CA ILE A 67 9.36 -5.05 -2.22
C ILE A 67 8.75 -5.79 -1.02
N MET A 68 7.82 -6.72 -1.26
CA MET A 68 7.16 -7.47 -0.18
C MET A 68 8.16 -8.36 0.59
N GLY A 69 9.08 -9.02 -0.11
CA GLY A 69 10.14 -9.82 0.50
C GLY A 69 11.06 -9.00 1.40
N LEU A 70 11.54 -7.86 0.90
CA LEU A 70 12.42 -6.94 1.64
C LEU A 70 11.70 -6.30 2.84
N TYR A 71 10.46 -5.84 2.64
CA TYR A 71 9.67 -5.22 3.70
C TYR A 71 9.34 -6.22 4.82
N ARG A 72 9.04 -7.48 4.46
CA ARG A 72 8.85 -8.56 5.43
C ARG A 72 10.10 -8.77 6.28
N ILE A 73 11.28 -8.75 5.67
CA ILE A 73 12.56 -8.88 6.41
C ILE A 73 12.70 -7.71 7.38
N LYS A 74 12.54 -6.46 6.92
CA LYS A 74 12.59 -5.25 7.76
C LYS A 74 11.70 -5.37 9.00
N VAL A 75 10.42 -5.71 8.79
CA VAL A 75 9.43 -5.81 9.86
C VAL A 75 9.78 -6.92 10.85
N LYS A 76 10.19 -8.09 10.35
CA LYS A 76 10.54 -9.24 11.21
C LYS A 76 11.82 -9.02 12.02
N SER A 77 12.79 -8.29 11.47
CA SER A 77 14.06 -8.01 12.13
C SER A 77 14.01 -6.79 13.04
N GLY A 78 12.95 -5.98 12.97
CA GLY A 78 12.86 -4.72 13.73
C GLY A 78 13.86 -3.66 13.25
N MET A 79 14.28 -3.71 11.98
CA MET A 79 15.22 -2.73 11.43
C MET A 79 14.63 -1.31 11.49
N SER A 80 15.44 -0.36 11.96
CA SER A 80 15.10 1.06 11.87
C SER A 80 15.02 1.49 10.40
N GLU A 81 14.23 2.52 10.11
CA GLU A 81 14.02 2.98 8.73
C GLU A 81 15.33 3.52 8.14
N ASN A 82 16.09 4.29 8.91
CA ASN A 82 17.39 4.80 8.47
C ASN A 82 18.38 3.68 8.11
N TYR A 83 18.46 2.63 8.93
CA TYR A 83 19.34 1.49 8.63
C TYR A 83 18.89 0.77 7.35
N PHE A 84 17.59 0.57 7.20
CA PHE A 84 17.03 -0.09 6.03
C PHE A 84 17.19 0.74 4.76
N ASP A 85 17.06 2.06 4.82
CA ASP A 85 17.25 2.96 3.68
C ASP A 85 18.69 2.92 3.17
N GLN A 86 19.67 2.92 4.07
CA GLN A 86 21.09 2.75 3.72
C GLN A 86 21.34 1.41 3.03
N LEU A 87 20.71 0.33 3.52
CA LEU A 87 20.79 -0.99 2.90
C LEU A 87 20.14 -0.99 1.51
N LEU A 88 18.95 -0.41 1.36
CA LEU A 88 18.23 -0.35 0.08
C LEU A 88 19.02 0.43 -0.97
N MET A 89 19.61 1.56 -0.59
CA MET A 89 20.48 2.31 -1.49
C MET A 89 21.65 1.46 -1.99
N LEU A 90 22.36 0.79 -1.07
CA LEU A 90 23.50 -0.04 -1.42
C LEU A 90 23.09 -1.22 -2.33
N VAL A 91 21.99 -1.90 -2.00
CA VAL A 91 21.48 -3.00 -2.82
C VAL A 91 21.04 -2.52 -4.21
N SER A 92 20.33 -1.39 -4.29
CA SER A 92 19.90 -0.82 -5.57
C SER A 92 21.10 -0.44 -6.45
N ASP A 93 22.19 0.04 -5.86
CA ASP A 93 23.42 0.39 -6.58
C ASP A 93 24.25 -0.85 -6.99
N MET A 94 24.08 -2.00 -6.32
CA MET A 94 24.66 -3.29 -6.71
C MET A 94 23.91 -3.97 -7.87
N LEU A 95 22.65 -3.60 -8.10
CA LEU A 95 21.81 -4.16 -9.16
C LEU A 95 22.08 -3.48 -10.52
N PRO A 96 21.64 -4.10 -11.64
CA PRO A 96 21.69 -3.46 -12.97
C PRO A 96 21.03 -2.08 -13.00
N ARG A 97 21.48 -1.18 -13.90
CA ARG A 97 21.03 0.23 -13.91
C ARG A 97 19.53 0.41 -14.16
N ASP A 98 18.90 -0.55 -14.81
CA ASP A 98 17.48 -0.60 -15.14
C ASP A 98 16.61 -1.16 -13.99
N ASN A 99 17.18 -1.40 -12.80
CA ASN A 99 16.41 -1.92 -11.68
C ASN A 99 15.35 -0.91 -11.18
N VAL A 100 14.19 -1.46 -10.81
CA VAL A 100 13.05 -0.69 -10.30
C VAL A 100 12.94 -0.76 -8.77
N LEU A 101 14.03 -1.15 -8.08
CA LEU A 101 14.02 -1.28 -6.63
C LEU A 101 13.91 0.10 -5.96
N PRO A 102 12.95 0.30 -5.03
CA PRO A 102 12.87 1.53 -4.27
C PRO A 102 14.12 1.78 -3.42
N LYS A 103 14.56 3.03 -3.32
CA LYS A 103 15.76 3.44 -2.57
C LYS A 103 15.46 3.89 -1.13
N SER A 104 14.21 3.82 -0.70
CA SER A 104 13.79 4.19 0.66
C SER A 104 12.56 3.41 1.11
N THR A 105 12.45 3.29 2.43
CA THR A 105 11.31 2.72 3.14
C THR A 105 10.03 3.46 2.77
N ASP A 106 10.09 4.79 2.65
CA ASP A 106 8.93 5.60 2.30
C ASP A 106 8.41 5.32 0.89
N GLN A 107 9.30 5.12 -0.08
CA GLN A 107 8.90 4.70 -1.42
C GLN A 107 8.26 3.30 -1.40
N MET A 108 8.80 2.37 -0.62
CA MET A 108 8.20 1.04 -0.44
C MET A 108 6.82 1.13 0.21
N LYS A 109 6.66 1.92 1.28
CA LYS A 109 5.38 2.13 1.96
C LYS A 109 4.34 2.75 1.01
N LYS A 110 4.74 3.74 0.20
CA LYS A 110 3.86 4.36 -0.79
C LYS A 110 3.40 3.33 -1.81
N PHE A 111 4.30 2.51 -2.33
CA PHE A 111 3.97 1.42 -3.25
C PHE A 111 3.00 0.41 -2.60
N LEU A 112 3.31 -0.06 -1.39
CA LEU A 112 2.46 -1.01 -0.66
C LEU A 112 1.07 -0.43 -0.36
N LYS A 113 0.97 0.86 -0.03
CA LYS A 113 -0.30 1.55 0.20
C LYS A 113 -1.22 1.54 -1.02
N VAL A 114 -0.65 1.60 -2.24
CA VAL A 114 -1.44 1.54 -3.49
C VAL A 114 -2.22 0.23 -3.59
N PHE A 115 -1.69 -0.87 -3.07
CA PHE A 115 -2.31 -2.20 -3.12
C PHE A 115 -3.04 -2.58 -1.82
N GLY A 116 -3.36 -1.60 -0.97
CA GLY A 116 -4.05 -1.87 0.30
C GLY A 116 -3.19 -2.55 1.37
N PHE A 117 -1.87 -2.72 1.14
CA PHE A 117 -0.91 -3.15 2.16
C PHE A 117 -0.47 -1.98 3.08
N GLY A 118 -1.33 -0.97 3.23
CA GLY A 118 -1.11 0.15 4.12
C GLY A 118 -1.04 -0.29 5.59
N TYR A 119 -0.48 0.58 6.43
CA TYR A 119 -0.52 0.41 7.88
C TYR A 119 -1.39 1.50 8.49
N ASP A 120 -2.25 1.10 9.41
CA ASP A 120 -2.99 2.03 10.25
C ASP A 120 -2.13 2.38 11.46
N ILE A 121 -1.86 3.67 11.66
CA ILE A 121 -1.22 4.14 12.89
C ILE A 121 -2.28 4.16 13.97
N ILE A 122 -2.17 3.23 14.91
CA ILE A 122 -3.04 3.18 16.09
C ILE A 122 -2.28 3.77 17.26
N HIS A 123 -2.81 4.83 17.84
CA HIS A 123 -2.23 5.42 19.04
C HIS A 123 -2.28 4.42 20.19
N ALA A 124 -1.24 4.44 21.02
CA ALA A 124 -1.17 3.78 22.32
C ALA A 124 -0.83 4.83 23.37
N ASN A 125 -1.35 4.69 24.59
CA ASN A 125 -0.95 5.56 25.69
C ASN A 125 0.49 5.24 26.10
N LYS A 126 1.16 6.14 26.85
CA LYS A 126 2.56 5.99 27.27
C LYS A 126 2.90 4.66 27.97
N ASN A 127 1.93 4.09 28.67
CA ASN A 127 2.07 2.83 29.40
C ASN A 127 1.57 1.60 28.60
N ASP A 128 1.33 1.73 27.28
CA ASP A 128 0.87 0.68 26.36
C ASP A 128 -0.32 -0.15 26.89
N CYS A 129 -1.20 0.48 27.67
CA CYS A 129 -2.31 -0.17 28.34
C CYS A 129 -3.45 -0.51 27.38
N ILE A 130 -3.70 0.37 26.40
CA ILE A 130 -4.69 0.18 25.35
C ILE A 130 -4.18 0.69 24.00
N LEU A 131 -4.72 0.12 22.93
CA LEU A 131 -4.67 0.70 21.60
C LEU A 131 -5.97 1.48 21.36
N TYR A 132 -5.87 2.74 20.94
CA TYR A 132 -7.01 3.61 20.66
C TYR A 132 -7.68 3.25 19.33
N ARG A 133 -8.36 2.10 19.30
CA ARG A 133 -9.13 1.55 18.17
C ARG A 133 -10.48 1.00 18.65
N ASN A 134 -11.40 0.79 17.71
CA ASN A 134 -12.74 0.25 17.98
C ASN A 134 -13.47 1.04 19.09
N GLU A 135 -13.89 0.37 20.15
CA GLU A 135 -14.55 0.94 21.33
C GLU A 135 -13.74 2.03 22.06
N TYR A 136 -12.40 2.04 21.89
CA TYR A 136 -11.50 3.03 22.50
C TYR A 136 -11.11 4.16 21.55
N LYS A 137 -11.64 4.19 20.31
CA LYS A 137 -11.20 5.12 19.26
C LYS A 137 -11.36 6.60 19.65
N GLU A 138 -12.44 6.94 20.33
CA GLU A 138 -12.79 8.32 20.72
C GLU A 138 -12.29 8.69 22.12
N LEU A 139 -11.61 7.78 22.83
CA LEU A 139 -11.04 8.10 24.14
C LEU A 139 -9.82 9.02 24.01
N VAL A 140 -9.74 9.98 24.92
CA VAL A 140 -8.60 10.90 25.07
C VAL A 140 -7.68 10.51 26.23
N SER A 141 -8.14 9.60 27.09
CA SER A 141 -7.41 9.10 28.25
C SER A 141 -7.64 7.60 28.43
N CYS A 142 -6.62 6.90 28.89
CA CYS A 142 -6.66 5.47 29.15
C CYS A 142 -7.58 5.18 30.35
N PRO A 143 -8.58 4.29 30.23
CA PRO A 143 -9.46 3.91 31.34
C PRO A 143 -8.73 3.13 32.44
N ARG A 144 -7.52 2.62 32.17
CA ARG A 144 -6.76 1.77 33.09
C ARG A 144 -5.75 2.55 33.94
N CYS A 145 -5.05 3.50 33.32
CA CYS A 145 -3.96 4.24 33.98
C CYS A 145 -4.14 5.76 33.93
N THR A 146 -5.24 6.26 33.37
CA THR A 146 -5.57 7.69 33.24
C THR A 146 -4.61 8.54 32.40
N ASP A 147 -3.55 7.94 31.86
CA ASP A 147 -2.65 8.63 30.92
C ASP A 147 -3.39 9.08 29.66
N SER A 148 -2.94 10.18 29.09
CA SER A 148 -3.46 10.67 27.82
C SER A 148 -3.19 9.69 26.67
N ARG A 149 -3.98 9.86 25.62
CA ARG A 149 -3.70 9.32 24.29
C ARG A 149 -2.36 9.82 23.74
#